data_AF-A0A258MIR5-F1
#
_entry.id   AF-A0A258MIR5-F1
#
_cell.length_a   1.000
_cell.length_b   1.000
_cell.length_c   1.000
_cell.angle_alpha   90.00
_cell.angle_beta   90.00
_cell.angle_gamma   90.00
#
_symmetry.space_group_name_H-M   'P 1'
#
loop_
_entity.id
_entity.type
_entity.pdbx_description
1 polymer ?
#
loop_
_entity_poly.entity_id
_entity_poly.type
_entity_poly.pdbx_seq_one_letter_code
_entity_poly.pdbx_strand_id
1 'polypeptide(L)'
;MKDKILSFLKQLGDKAKPIAEKAMHFGGHRLHVALASIAGLYWNLSPQNRYRVRLAAFAFAILSMGIVLGRITNVNRNVKIEASDKALKIEKSGVLELRLPGVKLNPEIYIFQTAEKVQVPVDIKVPGRLAFNAEKSRVLSARAPGRVERIYAFDGVEINIGSPIVELYSPEFISAQQ
;
A
#
# COMPACT_ATOMS: atom_id res chain seq x y z
N MET A 1 40.06 -2.42 -18.20
CA MET A 1 38.92 -2.40 -17.25
C MET A 1 37.96 -3.56 -17.47
N LYS A 2 37.67 -3.94 -18.73
CA LYS A 2 36.86 -5.11 -19.09
C LYS A 2 37.43 -6.44 -18.55
N ASP A 3 38.75 -6.62 -18.60
CA ASP A 3 39.40 -7.88 -18.18
C ASP A 3 39.33 -8.13 -16.67
N LYS A 4 39.32 -7.05 -15.89
CA LYS A 4 39.18 -7.09 -14.41
C LYS A 4 37.75 -7.42 -13.97
N ILE A 5 36.75 -7.04 -14.77
CA ILE A 5 35.35 -7.41 -14.55
C ILE A 5 35.14 -8.89 -14.95
N LEU A 6 35.76 -9.31 -16.05
CA LEU A 6 35.69 -10.69 -16.52
C LEU A 6 36.31 -11.68 -15.52
N SER A 7 37.46 -11.30 -14.93
CA SER A 7 38.11 -12.10 -13.89
C SER A 7 37.30 -12.14 -12.58
N PHE A 8 36.64 -11.03 -12.20
CA PHE A 8 35.73 -10.99 -11.05
C PHE A 8 34.50 -11.88 -11.24
N LEU A 9 33.88 -11.83 -12.43
CA LEU A 9 32.76 -12.70 -12.77
C LEU A 9 33.16 -14.18 -12.77
N LYS A 10 34.35 -14.49 -13.29
CA LYS A 10 34.89 -15.86 -13.29
C LYS A 10 35.16 -16.34 -11.86
N GLN A 11 35.74 -15.49 -11.02
CA GLN A 11 36.01 -15.79 -9.61
C GLN A 11 34.72 -15.97 -8.80
N LEU A 12 33.67 -15.18 -9.08
CA LEU A 12 32.34 -15.36 -8.48
C LEU A 12 31.68 -16.65 -8.94
N GLY A 13 31.81 -17.00 -10.22
CA GLY A 13 31.34 -18.27 -10.77
C GLY A 13 32.01 -19.47 -10.11
N ASP A 14 33.33 -19.43 -9.92
CA ASP A 14 34.08 -20.51 -9.27
C ASP A 14 33.77 -20.62 -7.76
N LYS A 15 33.41 -19.51 -7.10
CA LYS A 15 32.97 -19.49 -5.70
C LYS A 15 31.53 -19.98 -5.51
N ALA A 16 30.69 -19.85 -6.55
CA ALA A 16 29.30 -20.29 -6.54
C ALA A 16 29.12 -21.77 -6.89
N LYS A 17 30.04 -22.37 -7.65
CA LYS A 17 30.03 -23.82 -7.99
C LYS A 17 29.86 -24.75 -6.78
N PRO A 18 30.66 -24.65 -5.69
CA PRO A 18 30.51 -25.56 -4.55
C PRO A 18 29.21 -25.32 -3.76
N ILE A 19 28.65 -24.11 -3.80
CA ILE A 19 27.37 -23.77 -3.17
C ILE A 19 26.21 -24.36 -3.99
N ALA A 20 26.30 -24.27 -5.32
CA ALA A 20 25.34 -24.86 -6.23
C ALA A 20 25.33 -26.39 -6.15
N GLU A 21 26.50 -27.03 -6.10
CA GLU A 21 26.61 -28.49 -5.90
C GLU A 21 26.02 -28.91 -4.55
N LYS A 22 26.32 -28.18 -3.46
CA LYS A 22 25.77 -28.49 -2.13
C LYS A 22 24.24 -28.32 -2.06
N ALA A 23 23.68 -27.37 -2.81
CA ALA A 23 22.24 -27.18 -2.94
C ALA A 23 21.57 -28.25 -3.83
N MET A 24 22.24 -28.70 -4.89
CA MET A 24 21.75 -29.79 -5.73
C MET A 24 21.69 -31.13 -4.97
N HIS A 25 22.70 -31.40 -4.13
CA HIS A 25 22.75 -32.64 -3.34
C HIS A 25 21.67 -32.73 -2.24
N PHE A 26 21.17 -31.61 -1.70
CA PHE A 26 20.19 -31.63 -0.60
C PHE A 26 18.71 -31.49 -1.03
N GLY A 27 18.42 -31.23 -2.29
CA GLY A 27 17.03 -31.01 -2.72
C GLY A 27 16.79 -30.87 -4.22
N GLY A 28 17.79 -31.17 -5.06
CA GLY A 28 17.73 -30.94 -6.50
C GLY A 28 16.50 -31.55 -7.18
N HIS A 29 16.12 -32.79 -6.83
CA HIS A 29 14.93 -33.42 -7.43
C HIS A 29 13.62 -32.69 -7.15
N ARG A 30 13.41 -32.15 -5.94
CA ARG A 30 12.18 -31.39 -5.62
C ARG A 30 12.14 -30.06 -6.35
N LEU A 31 13.29 -29.40 -6.51
CA LEU A 31 13.41 -28.15 -7.25
C LEU A 31 13.21 -28.36 -8.76
N HIS A 32 13.79 -29.41 -9.34
CA HIS A 32 13.58 -29.74 -10.75
C HIS A 32 12.13 -30.07 -11.07
N VAL A 33 11.45 -30.84 -10.21
CA VAL A 33 10.02 -31.15 -10.37
C VAL A 33 9.15 -29.89 -10.23
N ALA A 34 9.44 -29.03 -9.26
CA ALA A 34 8.74 -27.76 -9.09
C ALA A 34 8.92 -26.84 -10.31
N LEU A 35 10.15 -26.69 -10.80
CA LEU A 35 10.43 -25.88 -12.00
C LEU A 35 9.78 -26.45 -13.26
N ALA A 36 9.80 -27.77 -13.43
CA ALA A 36 9.13 -28.43 -14.55
C ALA A 36 7.61 -28.23 -14.51
N SER A 37 6.99 -28.29 -13.33
CA SER A 37 5.55 -28.04 -13.16
C SER A 37 5.17 -26.59 -13.50
N ILE A 38 5.97 -25.62 -13.09
CA ILE A 38 5.75 -24.19 -13.39
C ILE A 38 5.96 -23.91 -14.88
N ALA A 39 6.96 -24.54 -15.50
CA ALA A 39 7.20 -24.43 -16.94
C ALA A 39 6.02 -25.01 -17.74
N GLY A 40 5.51 -26.18 -17.35
CA GLY A 40 4.33 -26.79 -17.98
C GLY A 40 3.08 -25.91 -17.87
N LEU A 41 2.83 -25.34 -16.69
CA LEU A 41 1.74 -24.39 -16.47
C LEU A 41 1.88 -23.14 -17.34
N TYR A 42 3.08 -22.57 -17.43
CA TYR A 42 3.36 -21.40 -18.26
C TYR A 42 3.09 -21.65 -19.76
N TRP A 43 3.49 -22.82 -20.28
CA TRP A 43 3.24 -23.16 -21.68
C TRP A 43 1.77 -23.48 -21.97
N ASN A 44 0.97 -23.82 -20.96
CA ASN A 44 -0.47 -24.04 -21.12
C ASN A 44 -1.31 -22.75 -21.14
N LEU A 45 -0.71 -21.58 -20.86
CA LEU A 45 -1.44 -20.30 -20.87
C LEU A 45 -1.70 -19.79 -22.31
N SER A 46 -2.82 -19.07 -22.49
CA SER A 46 -3.16 -18.38 -23.74
C SER A 46 -2.11 -17.32 -24.11
N PRO A 47 -1.94 -16.96 -25.41
CA PRO A 47 -0.89 -16.03 -25.86
C PRO A 47 -0.92 -14.66 -25.16
N GLN A 48 -2.11 -14.12 -24.88
CA GLN A 48 -2.29 -12.86 -24.17
C GLN A 48 -1.83 -12.95 -22.70
N ASN A 49 -2.14 -14.06 -22.02
CA ASN A 49 -1.76 -14.26 -20.63
C ASN A 49 -0.25 -14.50 -20.48
N ARG A 50 0.41 -15.17 -21.44
CA ARG A 50 1.88 -15.31 -21.45
C ARG A 50 2.61 -13.96 -21.48
N TYR A 51 2.11 -12.99 -22.26
CA TYR A 51 2.71 -11.65 -22.31
C TYR A 51 2.65 -10.95 -20.95
N ARG A 52 1.50 -11.01 -20.27
CA ARG A 52 1.34 -10.42 -18.92
C ARG A 52 2.25 -11.07 -17.88
N VAL A 53 2.39 -12.40 -17.92
CA VAL A 53 3.28 -13.14 -17.01
C VAL A 53 4.75 -12.76 -17.25
N ARG A 54 5.18 -12.59 -18.52
CA ARG A 54 6.54 -12.10 -18.83
C ARG A 54 6.79 -10.71 -18.26
N LEU A 55 5.83 -9.80 -18.42
CA LEU A 55 5.95 -8.44 -17.90
C LEU A 55 6.05 -8.42 -16.37
N ALA A 56 5.23 -9.23 -15.68
CA ALA A 56 5.30 -9.38 -14.23
C ALA A 56 6.65 -9.98 -13.77
N ALA A 57 7.17 -10.98 -14.48
CA ALA A 57 8.47 -11.58 -14.19
C ALA A 57 9.63 -10.57 -14.33
N PHE A 58 9.60 -9.71 -15.36
CA PHE A 58 10.59 -8.64 -15.52
C PHE A 58 10.51 -7.60 -14.42
N ALA A 59 9.30 -7.15 -14.05
CA ALA A 59 9.12 -6.19 -12.97
C ALA A 59 9.66 -6.73 -11.63
N PHE A 60 9.39 -8.01 -11.34
CA PHE A 60 9.88 -8.68 -10.13
C PHE A 60 11.42 -8.82 -10.11
N ALA A 61 12.03 -9.11 -11.27
CA ALA A 61 13.47 -9.19 -11.40
C ALA A 61 14.15 -7.82 -11.12
N ILE A 62 13.61 -6.73 -11.67
CA ILE A 62 14.15 -5.38 -11.43
C ILE A 62 14.02 -4.98 -9.96
N LEU A 63 12.87 -5.25 -9.33
CA LEU A 63 12.62 -4.94 -7.93
C LEU A 63 13.58 -5.71 -7.00
N SER A 64 13.73 -7.02 -7.23
CA SER A 64 14.62 -7.85 -6.40
C SER A 64 16.09 -7.43 -6.54
N MET A 65 16.54 -7.07 -7.75
CA MET A 65 17.87 -6.52 -8.00
C MET A 65 18.11 -5.22 -7.22
N GLY A 66 17.13 -4.30 -7.23
CA GLY A 66 17.22 -3.01 -6.52
C GLY A 66 17.34 -3.17 -5.00
N ILE A 67 16.57 -4.09 -4.40
CA ILE A 67 16.63 -4.37 -2.96
C ILE A 67 18.00 -4.94 -2.57
N VAL A 68 18.53 -5.86 -3.37
CA VAL A 68 19.85 -6.47 -3.11
C VAL A 68 20.97 -5.43 -3.23
N LEU A 69 20.93 -4.60 -4.28
CA LEU A 69 21.87 -3.49 -4.44
C LEU A 69 21.79 -2.51 -3.26
N GLY A 70 20.60 -2.08 -2.86
CA GLY A 70 20.41 -1.18 -1.72
C GLY A 70 20.88 -1.76 -0.38
N ARG A 71 20.76 -3.08 -0.20
CA ARG A 71 21.30 -3.78 0.99
C ARG A 71 22.83 -3.80 0.99
N ILE A 72 23.46 -3.99 -0.17
CA ILE A 72 24.93 -4.04 -0.30
C ILE A 72 25.55 -2.64 -0.17
N THR A 73 24.88 -1.61 -0.68
CA THR A 73 25.39 -0.23 -0.68
C THR A 73 25.01 0.58 0.56
N ASN A 74 24.30 -0.01 1.53
CA ASN A 74 23.98 0.67 2.78
C ASN A 74 25.27 0.90 3.59
N VAL A 75 25.88 2.05 3.38
CA VAL A 75 27.00 2.55 4.17
C VAL A 75 26.45 2.90 5.54
N ASN A 76 26.61 1.99 6.50
CA ASN A 76 26.34 2.25 7.91
C ASN A 76 27.35 3.31 8.42
N ARG A 77 27.07 4.58 8.11
CA ARG A 77 27.89 5.71 8.55
C ARG A 77 27.53 5.97 10.01
N ASN A 78 28.27 5.34 10.92
CA ASN A 78 28.35 5.80 12.30
C ASN A 78 29.02 7.18 12.28
N VAL A 79 28.22 8.25 12.32
CA VAL A 79 28.71 9.62 12.43
C VAL A 79 29.31 9.77 13.82
N LYS A 80 30.62 9.53 13.95
CA LYS A 80 31.40 10.03 15.09
C LYS A 80 31.38 11.55 14.99
N ILE A 81 30.50 12.17 15.77
CA ILE A 81 30.56 13.60 16.08
C ILE A 81 31.78 13.74 16.99
N GLU A 82 32.94 13.97 16.39
CA GLU A 82 34.12 14.42 17.13
C GLU A 82 33.80 15.81 17.67
N ALA A 83 33.57 15.86 18.98
CA ALA A 83 33.60 17.09 19.75
C ALA A 83 35.05 17.62 19.76
N SER A 84 35.42 18.28 18.66
CA SER A 84 36.31 19.42 18.78
C SER A 84 35.52 20.50 19.50
N ASP A 85 35.83 20.72 20.77
CA ASP A 85 36.41 22.01 21.14
C ASP A 85 36.73 22.07 22.63
N LYS A 86 37.90 22.65 22.88
CA LYS A 86 38.43 23.00 24.19
C LYS A 86 37.37 23.66 25.07
N ALA A 87 37.29 23.18 26.31
CA ALA A 87 36.86 23.93 27.48
C ALA A 87 35.39 24.40 27.58
N LEU A 88 34.42 23.62 27.11
CA LEU A 88 33.01 23.86 27.46
C LEU A 88 32.41 22.63 28.15
N LYS A 89 32.16 22.75 29.46
CA LYS A 89 31.39 21.77 30.23
C LYS A 89 29.93 21.88 29.77
N ILE A 90 29.56 20.97 28.88
CA ILE A 90 28.19 20.77 28.41
C ILE A 90 27.44 19.99 29.50
N GLU A 91 26.66 20.69 30.32
CA GLU A 91 25.66 20.04 31.16
C GLU A 91 24.46 19.62 30.30
N LYS A 92 23.90 18.44 30.61
CA LYS A 92 22.92 17.65 29.83
C LYS A 92 21.53 18.28 29.65
N SER A 93 21.37 19.60 29.77
CA SER A 93 20.09 20.30 29.65
C SER A 93 19.89 21.00 28.30
N GLY A 94 20.93 21.15 27.46
CA GLY A 94 20.80 21.74 26.13
C GLY A 94 20.41 23.24 26.11
N VAL A 95 20.37 23.91 27.26
CA VAL A 95 20.12 25.35 27.37
C VAL A 95 21.46 26.06 27.51
N LEU A 96 21.84 26.84 26.48
CA LEU A 96 22.97 27.76 26.53
C LEU A 96 22.55 28.99 27.37
N GLU A 97 22.96 29.05 28.64
CA GLU A 97 22.86 30.30 29.41
C GLU A 97 23.89 31.31 28.89
N LEU A 98 23.48 32.18 27.97
CA LEU A 98 24.23 33.40 27.64
C LEU A 98 24.08 34.39 28.80
N ARG A 99 25.01 34.34 29.77
CA ARG A 99 25.17 35.39 30.77
C ARG A 99 25.65 36.65 30.06
N LEU A 100 24.74 37.57 29.74
CA LEU A 100 25.06 38.91 29.25
C LEU A 100 25.27 39.82 30.48
N PRO A 101 26.50 40.06 30.95
CA PRO A 101 26.71 40.90 32.11
C PRO A 101 26.28 42.35 31.81
N GLY A 102 25.34 42.87 32.58
CA GLY A 102 24.96 44.29 32.57
C GLY A 102 23.79 44.70 31.65
N VAL A 103 23.18 43.78 30.90
CA VAL A 103 22.04 44.11 30.01
C VAL A 103 20.73 43.62 30.63
N LYS A 104 19.89 44.55 31.10
CA LYS A 104 18.50 44.27 31.50
C LYS A 104 17.63 44.26 30.25
N LEU A 105 17.23 43.08 29.78
CA LEU A 105 16.30 42.93 28.67
C LEU A 105 14.90 43.35 29.13
N ASN A 106 14.24 44.21 28.35
CA ASN A 106 12.88 44.67 28.64
C ASN A 106 11.89 43.50 28.44
N PRO A 107 11.16 43.07 29.49
CA PRO A 107 10.24 41.92 29.42
C PRO A 107 9.01 42.16 28.53
N GLU A 108 8.69 43.40 28.16
CA GLU A 108 7.63 43.70 27.20
C GLU A 108 8.05 43.42 25.75
N ILE A 109 9.35 43.40 25.48
CA ILE A 109 9.92 43.20 24.14
C ILE A 109 10.38 41.75 23.96
N TYR A 110 10.86 41.10 25.02
CA TYR A 110 11.42 39.75 24.96
C TYR A 110 10.61 38.76 25.79
N ILE A 111 9.83 37.91 25.11
CA ILE A 111 9.06 36.82 25.72
C ILE A 111 9.81 35.51 25.50
N PHE A 112 10.19 34.84 26.58
CA PHE A 112 10.81 33.51 26.54
C PHE A 112 9.74 32.45 26.80
N GLN A 113 9.66 31.47 25.90
CA GLN A 113 8.82 30.27 26.08
C GLN A 113 9.67 29.02 25.93
N THR A 114 9.40 28.02 26.75
CA THR A 114 10.06 26.72 26.70
C THR A 114 9.53 25.94 25.49
N ALA A 115 10.44 25.46 24.64
CA ALA A 115 10.07 24.69 23.46
C ALA A 115 9.66 23.26 23.87
N GLU A 116 8.39 22.92 23.65
CA GLU A 116 7.85 21.58 23.86
C GLU A 116 7.49 20.95 22.50
N LYS A 117 7.82 19.66 22.32
CA LYS A 117 7.42 18.91 21.13
C LYS A 117 5.98 18.44 21.29
N VAL A 118 5.04 19.26 20.87
CA VAL A 118 3.61 18.93 20.85
C VAL A 118 3.17 18.63 19.42
N GLN A 119 2.34 17.60 19.24
CA GLN A 119 1.72 17.33 17.95
C GLN A 119 0.62 18.37 17.71
N VAL A 120 0.83 19.22 16.71
CA VAL A 120 -0.15 20.25 16.35
C VAL A 120 -1.26 19.60 15.51
N PRO A 121 -2.52 19.63 15.96
CA PRO A 121 -3.64 19.15 15.14
C PRO A 121 -3.77 20.06 13.91
N VAL A 122 -3.87 19.45 12.73
CA VAL A 122 -4.05 20.18 11.47
C VAL A 122 -5.50 20.02 11.04
N ASP A 123 -6.26 21.11 11.14
CA ASP A 123 -7.65 21.14 10.68
C ASP A 123 -7.70 21.37 9.17
N ILE A 124 -8.09 20.33 8.42
CA ILE A 124 -8.27 20.41 6.96
C ILE A 124 -9.76 20.39 6.65
N LYS A 125 -10.24 21.44 5.99
CA LYS A 125 -11.63 21.49 5.48
C LYS A 125 -11.72 20.66 4.21
N VAL A 126 -12.33 19.49 4.31
CA VAL A 126 -12.55 18.60 3.17
C VAL A 126 -14.00 18.73 2.68
N PRO A 127 -14.25 19.19 1.44
CA PRO A 127 -15.59 19.20 0.88
C PRO A 127 -16.04 17.77 0.58
N GLY A 128 -17.24 17.41 1.06
CA GLY A 128 -17.91 16.14 0.75
C GLY A 128 -19.12 16.32 -0.16
N ARG A 129 -19.65 15.22 -0.68
CA ARG A 129 -20.93 15.19 -1.40
C ARG A 129 -21.95 14.40 -0.61
N LEU A 130 -23.18 14.91 -0.55
CA LEU A 130 -24.32 14.15 -0.07
C LEU A 130 -24.70 13.14 -1.15
N ALA A 131 -24.86 11.88 -0.75
CA ALA A 131 -25.26 10.78 -1.61
C ALA A 131 -26.31 9.94 -0.90
N PHE A 132 -27.10 9.19 -1.68
CA PHE A 132 -28.06 8.26 -1.12
C PHE A 132 -27.35 7.14 -0.35
N ASN A 133 -27.95 6.72 0.76
CA ASN A 133 -27.44 5.59 1.53
C ASN A 133 -27.68 4.29 0.74
N ALA A 134 -26.60 3.69 0.24
CA ALA A 134 -26.66 2.47 -0.57
C ALA A 134 -27.24 1.26 0.19
N GLU A 135 -27.08 1.18 1.51
CA GLU A 135 -27.59 0.06 2.32
C GLU A 135 -29.12 0.07 2.43
N LYS A 136 -29.70 1.27 2.37
CA LYS A 136 -31.15 1.49 2.38
C LYS A 136 -31.77 1.41 0.98
N SER A 137 -30.96 1.32 -0.07
CA SER A 137 -31.46 1.16 -1.44
C SER A 137 -32.10 -0.23 -1.61
N ARG A 138 -33.28 -0.26 -2.23
CA ARG A 138 -34.05 -1.49 -2.50
C ARG A 138 -34.63 -1.41 -3.92
N VAL A 139 -34.55 -2.52 -4.64
CA VAL A 139 -35.16 -2.68 -5.97
C VAL A 139 -36.33 -3.64 -5.82
N LEU A 140 -37.51 -3.21 -6.29
CA LEU A 140 -38.72 -4.01 -6.26
C LEU A 140 -38.93 -4.65 -7.63
N SER A 141 -39.22 -5.94 -7.65
CA SER A 141 -39.59 -6.70 -8.84
C SER A 141 -40.87 -7.49 -8.60
N ALA A 142 -41.68 -7.66 -9.65
CA ALA A 142 -42.85 -8.52 -9.60
C ALA A 142 -42.41 -9.99 -9.50
N ARG A 143 -43.09 -10.78 -8.67
CA ARG A 143 -42.82 -12.22 -8.50
C ARG A 143 -43.50 -13.10 -9.55
N ALA A 144 -44.62 -12.64 -10.09
CA ALA A 144 -45.40 -13.32 -11.12
C ALA A 144 -45.67 -12.35 -12.28
N PRO A 145 -45.81 -12.85 -13.51
CA PRO A 145 -46.23 -12.05 -14.64
C PRO A 145 -47.65 -11.55 -14.44
N GLY A 146 -47.92 -10.38 -15.00
CA GLY A 146 -49.21 -9.72 -14.89
C GLY A 146 -49.29 -8.45 -15.71
N ARG A 147 -50.49 -7.88 -15.76
CA ARG A 147 -50.77 -6.58 -16.38
C ARG A 147 -50.78 -5.50 -15.30
N VAL A 148 -50.14 -4.36 -15.59
CA VAL A 148 -50.20 -3.17 -14.73
C VAL A 148 -51.59 -2.56 -14.84
N GLU A 149 -52.26 -2.37 -13.70
CA GLU A 149 -53.57 -1.72 -13.63
C GLU A 149 -53.41 -0.25 -13.23
N ARG A 150 -52.64 0.05 -12.17
CA ARG A 150 -52.41 1.41 -11.68
C ARG A 150 -50.99 1.61 -11.18
N ILE A 151 -50.45 2.81 -11.37
CA ILE A 151 -49.14 3.25 -10.87
C ILE A 151 -49.39 4.39 -9.89
N TYR A 152 -48.86 4.28 -8.68
CA TYR A 152 -49.06 5.25 -7.60
C TYR A 152 -47.84 6.11 -7.32
N ALA A 153 -46.63 5.59 -7.57
CA ALA A 153 -45.38 6.28 -7.33
C ALA A 153 -44.59 6.47 -8.63
N PHE A 154 -43.94 7.62 -8.74
CA PHE A 154 -43.05 7.98 -9.85
C PHE A 154 -41.66 8.28 -9.32
N ASP A 155 -40.68 8.36 -10.22
CA ASP A 155 -39.30 8.64 -9.83
C ASP A 155 -39.18 10.00 -9.13
N GLY A 156 -38.37 10.05 -8.07
CA GLY A 156 -38.17 11.24 -7.22
C GLY A 156 -39.25 11.50 -6.16
N VAL A 157 -40.32 10.70 -6.08
CA VAL A 157 -41.34 10.83 -5.02
C VAL A 157 -40.86 10.18 -3.72
N GLU A 158 -41.06 10.87 -2.60
CA GLU A 158 -40.82 10.32 -1.27
C GLU A 158 -41.94 9.32 -0.91
N ILE A 159 -41.54 8.11 -0.49
CA ILE A 159 -42.46 7.04 -0.10
C ILE A 159 -42.12 6.50 1.28
N ASN A 160 -43.16 6.19 2.05
CA ASN A 160 -43.03 5.51 3.33
C ASN A 160 -43.20 3.99 3.18
N ILE A 161 -42.66 3.24 4.13
CA ILE A 161 -42.85 1.78 4.17
C ILE A 161 -44.35 1.47 4.25
N GLY A 162 -44.85 0.64 3.33
CA GLY A 162 -46.27 0.29 3.21
C GLY A 162 -47.06 1.16 2.24
N SER A 163 -46.46 2.20 1.65
CA SER A 163 -47.13 2.99 0.61
C SER A 163 -47.34 2.16 -0.65
N PRO A 164 -48.51 2.25 -1.31
CA PRO A 164 -48.75 1.54 -2.57
C PRO A 164 -47.87 2.14 -3.68
N ILE A 165 -47.26 1.27 -4.49
CA ILE A 165 -46.36 1.67 -5.60
C ILE A 165 -47.00 1.34 -6.95
N VAL A 166 -47.50 0.11 -7.08
CA VAL A 166 -48.15 -0.38 -8.30
C VAL A 166 -49.21 -1.43 -7.96
N GLU A 167 -50.31 -1.42 -8.71
CA GLU A 167 -51.29 -2.50 -8.73
C GLU A 167 -51.13 -3.33 -10.00
N LEU A 168 -51.03 -4.65 -9.82
CA LEU A 168 -50.80 -5.62 -10.88
C LEU A 168 -51.86 -6.71 -10.83
N TYR A 169 -52.47 -6.98 -11.98
CA TYR A 169 -53.32 -8.15 -12.19
C TYR A 169 -52.46 -9.34 -12.66
N SER A 170 -52.44 -10.43 -11.89
CA SER A 170 -51.71 -11.66 -12.25
C SER A 170 -52.66 -12.84 -12.44
N PRO A 171 -52.75 -13.41 -13.64
CA PRO A 171 -53.56 -14.61 -13.89
C PRO A 171 -53.12 -15.82 -13.05
N GLU A 172 -51.81 -15.98 -12.83
CA GLU A 172 -51.26 -17.15 -12.11
C GLU A 172 -51.78 -17.22 -10.67
N PHE A 173 -51.81 -16.10 -9.96
CA PHE A 173 -52.30 -16.07 -8.58
C PHE A 173 -53.80 -16.34 -8.46
N ILE A 174 -54.59 -15.94 -9.45
CA ILE A 174 -56.03 -16.24 -9.48
C ILE A 174 -56.26 -17.73 -9.71
N SER A 175 -55.52 -18.32 -10.66
CA SER A 175 -55.62 -19.76 -10.94
C SER A 175 -55.15 -20.63 -9.77
N ALA A 176 -54.18 -20.16 -8.97
CA ALA A 176 -53.66 -20.90 -7.83
C ALA A 176 -54.56 -20.86 -6.57
N GLN A 177 -55.57 -19.99 -6.54
CA GLN A 177 -56.49 -19.84 -5.40
C GLN A 177 -57.73 -20.74 -5.52
N GLN A 178 -58.04 -21.25 -6.71
CA GLN A 178 -59.11 -22.21 -6.97
C GLN A 178 -58.67 -23.64 -6.71
#